data_AF-A0ABD3G5C0-F1
#
_entry.id   AF-A0ABD3G5C0-F1
#
_cell.length_a   1.000
_cell.length_b   1.000
_cell.length_c   1.000
_cell.angle_alpha   90.00
_cell.angle_beta   90.00
_cell.angle_gamma   90.00
#
_symmetry.space_group_name_H-M   'P 1'
#
loop_
_entity.id
_entity.type
_entity.pdbx_description
1 polymer ?
#
loop_
_entity_poly.entity_id
_entity_poly.type
_entity_poly.pdbx_seq_one_letter_code
_entity_poly.pdbx_strand_id
1 'polypeptide(L)'
;MFMRAKIGIDTSTQIEESDGLFNFNVEVRPLLNVLVNKTLAQALVEVKEEQEMRMLHQQHEVLEADKRDVKQAERELEEKAKEANRRKELLKKKKAEKELHDQIMRKKLFAWQFARPLVSQAIDQATVTLQKKGVFYDPILRNLAIWLSGDVYEGANDTIRLRALSTELLDDLIIHGLRRQALFAQLLPNENEAMVRLLLRDPLILPLPEDAPEGTEPLSVTVVGPIALSRTDSLGAIESRIETWIVENVGSPVDIPKGGFLSLLQLAKTI
;
A
#
# COMPACT_ATOMS: atom_id res chain seq x y z
N MET A 1 -103.45 48.53 123.07
CA MET A 1 -103.22 47.31 123.87
C MET A 1 -102.12 47.62 124.87
N PHE A 2 -102.38 47.46 126.17
CA PHE A 2 -101.46 47.77 127.27
C PHE A 2 -100.29 46.77 127.32
N MET A 3 -99.06 47.26 127.49
CA MET A 3 -97.86 46.43 127.72
C MET A 3 -97.52 46.44 129.21
N ARG A 4 -97.34 45.26 129.79
CA ARG A 4 -97.11 45.06 131.22
C ARG A 4 -95.66 45.43 131.56
N ALA A 5 -95.44 46.22 132.62
CA ALA A 5 -94.09 46.61 133.03
C ALA A 5 -93.26 45.37 133.38
N LYS A 6 -91.97 45.37 133.00
CA LYS A 6 -91.01 44.31 133.31
C LYS A 6 -90.84 44.22 134.83
N ILE A 7 -91.07 43.03 135.40
CA ILE A 7 -90.84 42.74 136.82
C ILE A 7 -89.81 41.61 136.88
N GLY A 8 -88.59 41.96 137.28
CA GLY A 8 -87.41 41.08 137.38
C GLY A 8 -86.15 41.95 137.48
N ILE A 9 -85.14 41.51 138.24
CA ILE A 9 -83.87 42.23 138.34
C ILE A 9 -83.02 41.83 137.14
N ASP A 10 -82.68 42.81 136.30
CA ASP A 10 -81.72 42.60 135.22
C ASP A 10 -80.31 42.53 135.81
N THR A 11 -79.64 41.41 135.61
CA THR A 11 -78.22 41.24 135.97
C THR A 11 -77.43 41.06 134.69
N SER A 12 -76.46 41.93 134.46
CA SER A 12 -75.42 41.75 133.44
C SER A 12 -74.11 41.42 134.13
N THR A 13 -73.40 40.41 133.63
CA THR A 13 -72.04 40.09 134.05
C THR A 13 -71.12 40.40 132.87
N GLN A 14 -70.07 41.18 133.12
CA GLN A 14 -69.05 41.51 132.14
C GLN A 14 -67.69 41.07 132.68
N ILE A 15 -66.85 40.54 131.78
CA ILE A 15 -65.47 40.20 132.06
C ILE A 15 -64.63 41.45 131.77
N GLU A 16 -63.85 41.90 132.74
CA GLU A 16 -62.97 43.05 132.61
C GLU A 16 -61.57 42.62 132.18
N GLU A 17 -60.80 43.53 131.55
CA GLU A 17 -59.42 43.24 131.14
C GLU A 17 -58.52 42.89 132.35
N SER A 18 -58.88 43.34 133.55
CA SER A 18 -58.19 43.02 134.82
C SER A 18 -58.41 41.59 135.32
N ASP A 19 -59.37 40.84 134.76
CA ASP A 19 -59.73 39.49 135.25
C ASP A 19 -58.70 38.41 134.86
N GLY A 20 -57.73 38.75 134.02
CA GLY A 20 -56.56 37.90 133.75
C GLY A 20 -56.87 36.57 133.05
N LEU A 21 -57.98 36.47 132.29
CA LEU A 21 -58.39 35.23 131.61
C LEU A 21 -57.42 34.78 130.50
N PHE A 22 -56.61 35.67 129.95
CA PHE A 22 -55.63 35.33 128.93
C PHE A 22 -54.34 34.81 129.56
N ASN A 23 -54.04 33.53 129.34
CA ASN A 23 -52.76 32.94 129.71
C ASN A 23 -51.88 32.73 128.48
N PHE A 24 -50.93 33.64 128.27
CA PHE A 24 -50.00 33.58 127.14
C PHE A 24 -49.30 32.23 127.01
N ASN A 25 -48.89 31.62 128.12
CA ASN A 25 -48.15 30.35 128.11
C ASN A 25 -48.99 29.16 127.63
N VAL A 26 -50.32 29.27 127.62
CA VAL A 26 -51.24 28.26 127.08
C VAL A 26 -51.59 28.60 125.64
N GLU A 27 -51.98 29.84 125.38
CA GLU A 27 -52.47 30.30 124.08
C GLU A 27 -51.38 30.36 123.00
N VAL A 28 -50.11 30.52 123.37
CA VAL A 28 -48.99 30.52 122.41
C VAL A 28 -48.61 29.12 121.93
N ARG A 29 -48.97 28.06 122.68
CA ARG A 29 -48.53 26.69 122.39
C ARG A 29 -48.99 26.17 121.01
N PRO A 30 -50.26 26.35 120.58
CA PRO A 30 -50.70 25.91 119.27
C PRO A 30 -49.95 26.62 118.13
N LEU A 31 -49.68 27.93 118.29
CA LEU A 31 -48.94 28.71 117.31
C LEU A 31 -47.50 28.21 117.19
N LEU A 32 -46.80 28.03 118.32
CA LEU A 32 -45.44 27.49 118.33
C LEU A 32 -45.37 26.08 117.76
N ASN A 33 -46.34 25.22 118.08
CA ASN A 33 -46.39 23.86 117.53
C ASN A 33 -46.51 23.89 116.01
N VAL A 34 -47.39 24.72 115.44
CA VAL A 34 -47.53 24.82 113.99
C VAL A 34 -46.27 25.40 113.36
N LEU A 35 -45.68 26.45 113.94
CA LEU A 35 -44.46 27.06 113.42
C LEU A 35 -43.30 26.08 113.44
N VAL A 36 -43.01 25.44 114.58
CA VAL A 36 -41.91 24.48 114.72
C VAL A 36 -42.12 23.26 113.82
N ASN A 37 -43.33 22.70 113.79
CA ASN A 37 -43.58 21.52 112.96
C ASN A 37 -43.48 21.84 111.47
N LYS A 38 -43.98 22.99 111.02
CA LYS A 38 -43.88 23.41 109.62
C LYS A 38 -42.44 23.71 109.23
N THR A 39 -41.69 24.44 110.06
CA THR A 39 -40.29 24.77 109.75
C THR A 39 -39.43 23.51 109.72
N LEU A 40 -39.61 22.57 110.66
CA LEU A 40 -38.89 21.29 110.64
C LEU A 40 -39.28 20.42 109.44
N ALA A 41 -40.57 20.33 109.12
CA ALA A 41 -41.04 19.56 107.98
C ALA A 41 -40.53 20.15 106.65
N GLN A 42 -40.58 21.47 106.49
CA GLN A 42 -40.07 22.17 105.32
C GLN A 42 -38.56 21.98 105.19
N ALA A 43 -37.78 22.21 106.25
CA ALA A 43 -36.33 22.01 106.24
C ALA A 43 -35.95 20.57 105.89
N LEU A 44 -36.70 19.57 106.39
CA LEU A 44 -36.46 18.17 106.05
C LEU A 44 -36.69 17.88 104.56
N VAL A 45 -37.73 18.45 103.97
CA VAL A 45 -38.04 18.28 102.54
C VAL A 45 -36.97 18.95 101.70
N GLU A 46 -36.62 20.21 101.99
CA GLU A 46 -35.61 20.96 101.25
C GLU A 46 -34.24 20.25 101.27
N VAL A 47 -33.80 19.75 102.42
CA VAL A 47 -32.53 19.01 102.52
C VAL A 47 -32.56 17.71 101.70
N LYS A 48 -33.69 17.00 101.67
CA LYS A 48 -33.84 15.78 100.87
C LYS A 48 -33.81 16.10 99.37
N GLU A 49 -34.55 17.11 98.95
CA GLU A 49 -34.58 17.56 97.56
C GLU A 49 -33.19 18.00 97.10
N GLU A 50 -32.44 18.76 97.91
CA GLU A 50 -31.06 19.13 97.59
C GLU A 50 -30.15 17.90 97.43
N GLN A 51 -30.29 16.89 98.30
CA GLN A 51 -29.52 15.65 98.22
C GLN A 51 -29.85 14.86 96.96
N GLU A 52 -31.14 14.71 96.63
CA GLU A 52 -31.59 14.05 95.41
C GLU A 52 -31.11 14.79 94.17
N MET A 53 -31.22 16.12 94.16
CA MET A 53 -30.72 16.94 93.05
C MET A 53 -29.21 16.77 92.86
N ARG A 54 -28.42 16.76 93.94
CA ARG A 54 -26.97 16.49 93.85
C ARG A 54 -26.69 15.10 93.27
N MET A 55 -27.43 14.08 93.69
CA MET A 55 -27.30 12.72 93.16
C MET A 55 -27.62 12.67 91.66
N LEU A 56 -28.72 13.29 91.24
CA LEU A 56 -29.12 13.33 89.83
C LEU A 56 -28.09 14.05 88.96
N HIS A 57 -27.51 15.16 89.44
CA HIS A 57 -26.45 15.86 88.72
C HIS A 57 -25.21 14.98 88.54
N GLN A 58 -24.77 14.30 89.62
CA GLN A 58 -23.64 13.38 89.54
C GLN A 58 -23.90 12.23 88.55
N GLN A 59 -25.08 11.62 88.61
CA GLN A 59 -25.47 10.56 87.67
C GLN A 59 -25.52 11.06 86.22
N HIS A 60 -26.08 12.25 86.01
CA HIS A 60 -26.15 12.86 84.69
C HIS A 60 -24.76 13.17 84.13
N GLU A 61 -23.83 13.70 84.93
CA GLU A 61 -22.46 13.97 84.51
C GLU A 61 -21.71 12.70 84.10
N VAL A 62 -21.86 11.61 84.86
CA VAL A 62 -21.29 10.31 84.52
C VAL A 62 -21.87 9.78 83.20
N LEU A 63 -23.19 9.80 83.05
CA LEU A 63 -23.84 9.34 81.82
C LEU A 63 -23.43 10.17 80.59
N GLU A 64 -23.28 11.49 80.74
CA GLU A 64 -22.82 12.34 79.66
C GLU A 64 -21.33 12.14 79.35
N ALA A 65 -20.50 11.77 80.33
CA ALA A 65 -19.12 11.35 80.09
C ALA A 65 -19.10 10.03 79.30
N ASP A 66 -19.83 9.01 79.77
CA ASP A 66 -19.92 7.70 79.10
C ASP A 66 -20.43 7.83 77.65
N LYS A 67 -21.47 8.64 77.43
CA LYS A 67 -21.99 8.91 76.07
C LYS A 67 -20.94 9.60 75.18
N ARG A 68 -20.12 10.50 75.74
CA ARG A 68 -19.06 11.16 74.97
C ARG A 68 -17.98 10.16 74.58
N ASP A 69 -17.58 9.30 75.51
CA ASP A 69 -16.55 8.28 75.29
C ASP A 69 -17.01 7.24 74.25
N VAL A 70 -18.26 6.76 74.35
CA VAL A 70 -18.85 5.85 73.37
C VAL A 70 -18.92 6.49 71.98
N LYS A 71 -19.38 7.74 71.88
CA LYS A 71 -19.43 8.47 70.60
C LYS A 71 -18.04 8.66 70.00
N GLN A 72 -17.03 8.91 70.82
CA GLN A 72 -15.65 9.04 70.35
C GLN A 72 -15.13 7.70 69.83
N ALA A 73 -15.33 6.62 70.57
CA ALA A 73 -14.95 5.27 70.15
C ALA A 73 -15.65 4.85 68.84
N GLU A 74 -16.95 5.17 68.69
CA GLU A 74 -17.71 4.92 67.47
C GLU A 74 -17.14 5.70 66.27
N ARG A 75 -16.81 6.98 66.44
CA ARG A 75 -16.18 7.80 65.39
C ARG A 75 -14.84 7.23 64.95
N GLU A 76 -13.98 6.84 65.90
CA GLU A 76 -12.68 6.23 65.57
C GLU A 76 -12.85 4.91 64.80
N LEU A 77 -13.85 4.10 65.16
CA LEU A 77 -14.15 2.86 64.47
C LEU A 77 -14.67 3.11 63.05
N GLU A 78 -15.56 4.11 62.88
CA GLU A 78 -16.09 4.50 61.57
C GLU A 78 -14.97 5.03 60.65
N GLU A 79 -14.06 5.85 61.17
CA GLU A 79 -12.91 6.35 60.41
C GLU A 79 -11.98 5.21 59.99
N LYS A 80 -11.64 4.30 60.90
CA LYS A 80 -10.84 3.10 60.58
C LYS A 80 -11.53 2.23 59.53
N ALA A 81 -12.86 2.07 59.60
CA ALA A 81 -13.63 1.32 58.61
C ALA A 81 -13.62 2.02 57.23
N LYS A 82 -13.77 3.35 57.19
CA LYS A 82 -13.68 4.16 55.96
C LYS A 82 -12.30 4.04 55.33
N GLU A 83 -11.23 4.16 56.11
CA GLU A 83 -9.87 3.99 55.62
C GLU A 83 -9.63 2.58 55.07
N ALA A 84 -10.05 1.54 55.80
CA ALA A 84 -9.92 0.17 55.36
C ALA A 84 -10.67 -0.08 54.05
N ASN A 85 -11.87 0.49 53.89
CA ASN A 85 -12.62 0.39 52.64
C ASN A 85 -11.90 1.11 51.48
N ARG A 86 -11.43 2.36 51.71
CA ARG A 86 -10.64 3.11 50.72
C ARG A 86 -9.40 2.32 50.26
N ARG A 87 -8.65 1.72 51.20
CA ARG A 87 -7.48 0.88 50.88
C ARG A 87 -7.88 -0.35 50.07
N LYS A 88 -8.96 -1.03 50.43
CA LYS A 88 -9.49 -2.19 49.67
C LYS A 88 -9.88 -1.80 48.25
N GLU A 89 -10.56 -0.67 48.06
CA GLU A 89 -10.96 -0.17 46.74
C GLU A 89 -9.76 0.18 45.86
N LEU A 90 -8.76 0.88 46.41
CA LEU A 90 -7.52 1.20 45.70
C LEU A 90 -6.78 -0.07 45.26
N LEU A 91 -6.71 -1.08 46.13
CA LEU A 91 -6.10 -2.36 45.78
C LEU A 91 -6.90 -3.09 44.69
N LYS A 92 -8.23 -3.08 44.74
CA LYS A 92 -9.08 -3.66 43.69
C LYS A 92 -8.84 -2.97 42.33
N LYS A 93 -8.81 -1.64 42.31
CA LYS A 93 -8.52 -0.86 41.07
C LYS A 93 -7.15 -1.22 40.50
N LYS A 94 -6.10 -1.20 41.33
CA LYS A 94 -4.73 -1.57 40.90
C LYS A 94 -4.65 -3.00 40.38
N LYS A 95 -5.38 -3.96 40.99
CA LYS A 95 -5.44 -5.34 40.50
C LYS A 95 -6.11 -5.42 39.13
N ALA A 96 -7.26 -4.78 38.97
CA ALA A 96 -7.98 -4.74 37.70
C ALA A 96 -7.14 -4.11 36.56
N GLU A 97 -6.44 -3.01 36.85
CA GLU A 97 -5.53 -2.38 35.89
C GLU A 97 -4.38 -3.30 35.48
N LYS A 98 -3.77 -4.01 36.44
CA LYS A 98 -2.72 -5.01 36.17
C LYS A 98 -3.25 -6.16 35.33
N GLU A 99 -4.41 -6.71 35.67
CA GLU A 99 -5.04 -7.79 34.92
C GLU A 99 -5.33 -7.38 33.46
N LEU A 100 -5.84 -6.17 33.25
CA LEU A 100 -6.07 -5.62 31.92
C LEU A 100 -4.75 -5.49 31.14
N HIS A 101 -3.72 -4.93 31.79
CA HIS A 101 -2.40 -4.77 31.18
C HIS A 101 -1.79 -6.13 30.81
N ASP A 102 -1.85 -7.11 31.71
CA ASP A 102 -1.36 -8.47 31.49
C ASP A 102 -2.08 -9.16 30.32
N GLN A 103 -3.40 -8.97 30.19
CA GLN A 103 -4.16 -9.51 29.06
C GLN A 103 -3.69 -8.90 27.73
N ILE A 104 -3.48 -7.59 27.68
CA ILE A 104 -2.99 -6.90 26.48
C ILE A 104 -1.57 -7.38 26.16
N MET A 105 -0.68 -7.44 27.15
CA MET A 105 0.70 -7.87 26.97
C MET A 105 0.77 -9.34 26.51
N ARG A 106 -0.05 -10.23 27.08
CA ARG A 106 -0.16 -11.62 26.60
C ARG A 106 -0.58 -11.68 25.13
N LYS A 107 -1.62 -10.94 24.72
CA LYS A 107 -2.05 -10.90 23.31
C LYS A 107 -0.93 -10.40 22.39
N LYS A 108 -0.20 -9.36 22.78
CA LYS A 108 0.95 -8.83 22.03
C LYS A 108 2.08 -9.85 21.92
N LEU A 109 2.42 -10.51 23.03
CA LEU A 109 3.46 -11.54 23.06
C LEU A 109 3.09 -12.73 22.17
N PHE A 110 1.85 -13.22 22.24
CA PHE A 110 1.37 -14.28 21.36
C PHE A 110 1.40 -13.88 19.90
N ALA A 111 0.91 -12.68 19.56
CA ALA A 111 0.97 -12.17 18.20
C ALA A 111 2.40 -12.09 17.67
N TRP A 112 3.34 -11.60 18.49
CA TRP A 112 4.75 -11.52 18.11
C TRP A 112 5.40 -12.90 17.96
N GLN A 113 5.16 -13.81 18.90
CA GLN A 113 5.65 -15.19 18.85
C GLN A 113 5.14 -15.93 17.62
N PHE A 114 3.90 -15.68 17.21
CA PHE A 114 3.31 -16.28 16.01
C PHE A 114 3.80 -15.64 14.72
N ALA A 115 3.87 -14.30 14.68
CA ALA A 115 4.27 -13.56 13.50
C ALA A 115 5.73 -13.80 13.12
N ARG A 116 6.65 -13.90 14.10
CA ARG A 116 8.08 -14.04 13.84
C ARG A 116 8.44 -15.25 12.95
N PRO A 117 8.07 -16.50 13.28
CA PRO A 117 8.34 -17.63 12.42
C PRO A 117 7.52 -17.60 11.13
N LEU A 118 6.26 -17.14 11.19
CA LEU A 118 5.39 -17.06 10.02
C LEU A 118 5.94 -16.13 8.94
N VAL A 119 6.44 -14.94 9.33
CA VAL A 119 7.02 -13.97 8.40
C VAL A 119 8.28 -14.54 7.75
N SER A 120 9.16 -15.19 8.53
CA SER A 120 10.35 -15.84 7.97
C SER A 120 9.96 -16.90 6.93
N GLN A 121 9.05 -17.81 7.29
CA GLN A 121 8.60 -18.87 6.39
C GLN A 121 7.89 -18.32 5.14
N ALA A 122 7.08 -17.27 5.30
CA ALA A 122 6.40 -16.62 4.19
C ALA A 122 7.39 -15.97 3.22
N ILE A 123 8.45 -15.33 3.72
CA ILE A 123 9.52 -14.77 2.89
C ILE A 123 10.24 -15.89 2.14
N ASP A 124 10.60 -16.98 2.81
CA ASP A 124 11.29 -18.12 2.18
C ASP A 124 10.41 -18.78 1.10
N GLN A 125 9.12 -18.97 1.37
CA GLN A 125 8.19 -19.52 0.40
C GLN A 125 7.94 -18.57 -0.78
N ALA A 126 7.83 -17.26 -0.52
CA ALA A 126 7.65 -16.26 -1.56
C ALA A 126 8.88 -16.18 -2.47
N THR A 127 10.09 -16.19 -1.92
CA THR A 127 11.34 -16.17 -2.70
C THR A 127 11.46 -17.43 -3.57
N VAL A 128 11.20 -18.62 -3.02
CA VAL A 128 11.19 -19.88 -3.80
C VAL A 128 10.14 -19.82 -4.92
N THR A 129 8.94 -19.31 -4.63
CA THR A 129 7.87 -19.21 -5.64
C THR A 129 8.22 -18.23 -6.75
N LEU A 130 8.80 -17.08 -6.40
CA LEU A 130 9.24 -16.07 -7.36
C LEU A 130 10.44 -16.55 -8.21
N GLN A 131 11.36 -17.29 -7.59
CA GLN A 131 12.48 -17.91 -8.29
C GLN A 131 12.00 -18.99 -9.27
N LYS A 132 11.04 -19.84 -8.88
CA LYS A 132 10.40 -20.82 -9.79
C LYS A 132 9.67 -20.16 -10.94
N LYS A 133 9.03 -19.01 -10.71
CA LYS A 133 8.38 -18.21 -11.76
C LYS A 133 9.38 -17.47 -12.67
N GLY A 134 10.68 -17.54 -12.38
CA GLY A 134 11.73 -16.90 -13.18
C GLY A 134 11.77 -15.37 -13.01
N VAL A 135 11.16 -14.83 -11.95
CA VAL A 135 11.19 -13.38 -11.68
C VAL A 135 12.60 -12.93 -11.30
N PHE A 136 13.31 -13.75 -10.52
CA PHE A 136 14.72 -13.55 -10.22
C PHE A 136 15.54 -14.25 -11.30
N TYR A 137 16.11 -13.48 -12.23
CA TYR A 137 17.04 -13.95 -13.24
C TYR A 137 18.42 -13.32 -13.03
N ASP A 138 19.46 -14.01 -13.48
CA ASP A 138 20.81 -13.45 -13.51
C ASP A 138 20.88 -12.41 -14.65
N PRO A 139 21.16 -11.13 -14.34
CA PRO A 139 21.25 -10.08 -15.35
C PRO A 139 22.31 -10.39 -16.43
N ILE A 140 23.39 -11.09 -16.07
CA ILE A 140 24.46 -11.44 -17.02
C ILE A 140 23.95 -12.48 -18.01
N LEU A 141 23.32 -13.55 -17.54
CA LEU A 141 22.75 -14.57 -18.41
C LEU A 141 21.64 -14.02 -19.30
N ARG A 142 20.82 -13.09 -18.78
CA ARG A 142 19.77 -12.43 -19.58
C ARG A 142 20.38 -11.57 -20.69
N ASN A 143 21.40 -10.77 -20.37
CA ASN A 143 22.09 -9.94 -21.35
C ASN A 143 22.79 -10.80 -22.41
N LEU A 144 23.44 -11.89 -22.00
CA LEU A 144 24.07 -12.84 -22.92
C LEU A 144 23.04 -13.51 -23.84
N ALA A 145 21.89 -13.93 -23.31
CA ALA A 145 20.81 -14.50 -24.12
C ALA A 145 20.25 -13.50 -25.15
N ILE A 146 20.08 -12.23 -24.75
CA ILE A 146 19.66 -11.16 -25.67
C ILE A 146 20.72 -10.93 -26.75
N TRP A 147 21.99 -10.84 -26.37
CA TRP A 147 23.11 -10.65 -27.31
C TRP A 147 23.20 -11.80 -28.32
N LEU A 148 23.22 -13.05 -27.84
CA LEU A 148 23.27 -14.24 -28.69
C LEU A 148 22.06 -14.34 -29.61
N SER A 149 20.88 -13.91 -29.14
CA SER A 149 19.68 -13.87 -29.99
C SER A 149 19.86 -12.93 -31.17
N GLY A 150 20.55 -11.79 -30.98
CA GLY A 150 20.88 -10.86 -32.07
C GLY A 150 21.68 -11.52 -33.17
N ASP A 151 22.80 -12.15 -32.81
CA ASP A 151 23.68 -12.86 -33.76
C ASP A 151 22.94 -13.97 -34.52
N VAL A 152 22.10 -14.75 -33.82
CA VAL A 152 21.31 -15.83 -34.45
C VAL A 152 20.28 -15.26 -35.44
N TYR A 153 19.60 -14.16 -35.08
CA TYR A 153 18.63 -13.53 -35.97
C TYR A 153 19.30 -12.89 -37.19
N GLU A 154 20.48 -12.27 -37.02
CA GLU A 154 21.25 -11.71 -38.13
C GLU A 154 21.69 -12.80 -39.12
N GLY A 155 22.28 -13.90 -38.61
CA GLY A 155 22.65 -15.04 -39.44
C GLY A 155 21.44 -15.69 -40.14
N ALA A 156 20.30 -15.81 -39.46
CA ALA A 156 19.07 -16.31 -40.08
C ALA A 156 18.59 -15.37 -41.20
N ASN A 157 18.63 -14.06 -40.98
CA ASN A 157 18.24 -13.06 -41.96
C ASN A 157 19.13 -13.10 -43.22
N ASP A 158 20.45 -13.28 -43.07
CA ASP A 158 21.37 -13.42 -44.20
C ASP A 158 21.07 -14.67 -45.02
N THR A 159 20.80 -15.81 -44.39
CA THR A 159 20.41 -17.03 -45.12
C THR A 159 19.09 -16.87 -45.88
N ILE A 160 18.13 -16.14 -45.32
CA ILE A 160 16.85 -15.83 -45.97
C ILE A 160 17.10 -14.91 -47.17
N ARG A 161 17.93 -13.87 -47.02
CA ARG A 161 18.31 -12.96 -48.10
C ARG A 161 19.03 -13.68 -49.24
N LEU A 162 19.99 -14.55 -48.93
CA LEU A 162 20.69 -15.36 -49.93
C LEU A 162 19.72 -16.27 -50.69
N ARG A 163 18.75 -16.87 -50.00
CA ARG A 163 17.70 -17.65 -50.66
C ARG A 163 16.82 -16.79 -51.55
N ALA A 164 16.37 -15.62 -51.09
CA ALA A 164 15.56 -14.70 -51.87
C ALA A 164 16.28 -14.24 -53.15
N LEU A 165 17.56 -13.87 -53.05
CA LEU A 165 18.39 -13.53 -54.21
C LEU A 165 18.55 -14.73 -55.16
N SER A 166 18.76 -15.94 -54.61
CA SER A 166 18.89 -17.14 -55.44
C SER A 166 17.60 -17.46 -56.20
N THR A 167 16.43 -17.21 -55.60
CA THR A 167 15.14 -17.41 -56.29
C THR A 167 14.91 -16.36 -57.37
N GLU A 168 15.26 -15.09 -57.12
CA GLU A 168 15.14 -14.02 -58.12
C GLU A 168 16.02 -14.31 -59.34
N LEU A 169 17.28 -14.70 -59.13
CA LEU A 169 18.19 -15.09 -60.21
C LEU A 169 17.70 -16.32 -60.98
N LEU A 170 17.13 -17.32 -60.29
CA LEU A 170 16.56 -18.51 -60.93
C LEU A 170 15.33 -18.14 -61.77
N ASP A 171 14.46 -17.28 -61.26
CA ASP A 171 13.27 -16.81 -61.97
C ASP A 171 13.68 -16.03 -63.23
N ASP A 172 14.67 -15.14 -63.14
CA ASP A 172 15.23 -14.41 -64.29
C ASP A 172 15.81 -15.37 -65.34
N LEU A 173 16.58 -16.38 -64.91
CA LEU A 173 17.12 -17.40 -65.81
C LEU A 173 16.03 -18.23 -66.51
N ILE A 174 14.98 -18.61 -65.78
CA ILE A 174 13.83 -19.33 -66.34
C ILE A 174 13.10 -18.46 -67.36
N ILE A 175 12.83 -17.19 -67.04
CA ILE A 175 12.18 -16.23 -67.95
C ILE A 175 13.03 -16.02 -69.21
N HIS A 176 14.33 -15.80 -69.08
CA HIS A 176 15.24 -15.66 -70.20
C HIS A 176 15.29 -16.94 -71.05
N GLY A 177 15.32 -18.12 -70.43
CA GLY A 177 15.29 -19.42 -71.09
C GLY A 177 14.00 -19.65 -71.88
N LEU A 178 12.84 -19.38 -71.27
CA LEU A 178 11.53 -19.49 -71.93
C LEU A 178 11.37 -18.49 -73.06
N ARG A 179 11.81 -17.23 -72.88
CA ARG A 179 11.81 -16.21 -73.94
C ARG A 179 12.67 -16.65 -75.12
N ARG A 180 13.87 -17.19 -74.84
CA ARG A 180 14.76 -17.75 -75.85
C ARG A 180 14.11 -18.93 -76.57
N GLN A 181 13.50 -19.87 -75.85
CA GLN A 181 12.81 -21.02 -76.45
C GLN A 181 11.60 -20.59 -77.30
N ALA A 182 10.81 -19.61 -76.85
CA ALA A 182 9.68 -19.07 -77.62
C ALA A 182 10.17 -18.40 -78.92
N LEU A 183 11.27 -17.66 -78.87
CA LEU A 183 11.91 -17.11 -80.08
C LEU A 183 12.34 -18.24 -81.04
N PHE A 184 12.99 -19.30 -80.55
CA PHE A 184 13.35 -20.44 -81.40
C PHE A 184 12.12 -21.19 -81.94
N ALA A 185 11.07 -21.37 -81.13
CA ALA A 185 9.83 -22.03 -81.53
C ALA A 185 9.03 -21.25 -82.58
N GLN A 186 9.12 -19.92 -82.60
CA GLN A 186 8.55 -19.08 -83.67
C GLN A 186 9.36 -19.14 -84.97
N LEU A 187 10.63 -19.51 -84.89
CA LEU A 187 11.52 -19.64 -86.05
C LEU A 187 11.44 -21.02 -86.72
N LEU A 188 10.94 -22.04 -86.03
CA LEU A 188 10.83 -23.43 -86.50
C LEU A 188 9.67 -23.75 -87.49
N PRO A 189 8.51 -23.06 -87.54
CA PRO A 189 7.43 -23.42 -88.49
C PRO A 189 7.68 -22.88 -89.90
N ASN A 190 8.60 -21.93 -90.05
CA ASN A 190 8.97 -21.33 -91.33
C ASN A 190 10.25 -21.97 -91.87
N GLU A 191 10.31 -23.30 -91.90
CA GLU A 191 11.26 -24.01 -92.74
C GLU A 191 10.80 -23.91 -94.18
N ASN A 192 11.11 -22.79 -94.83
CA ASN A 192 11.32 -22.67 -96.27
C ASN A 192 12.08 -21.36 -96.51
N GLU A 193 13.38 -21.50 -96.78
CA GLU A 193 14.30 -20.51 -97.36
C GLU A 193 14.32 -19.10 -96.74
N ALA A 194 15.48 -18.78 -96.16
CA ALA A 194 15.89 -17.48 -95.65
C ALA A 194 15.42 -17.15 -94.23
N MET A 195 16.42 -16.78 -93.42
CA MET A 195 16.37 -15.74 -92.38
C MET A 195 16.85 -16.21 -90.99
N VAL A 196 18.17 -16.22 -90.79
CA VAL A 196 18.73 -15.75 -89.51
C VAL A 196 18.95 -14.25 -89.66
N ARG A 197 17.87 -13.47 -89.51
CA ARG A 197 18.00 -12.04 -89.17
C ARG A 197 17.98 -11.95 -87.65
N LEU A 198 19.17 -11.92 -87.05
CA LEU A 198 19.34 -11.29 -85.75
C LEU A 198 19.11 -9.79 -85.94
N LEU A 199 17.84 -9.38 -85.96
CA LEU A 199 17.48 -7.99 -85.75
C LEU A 199 17.70 -7.69 -84.27
N LEU A 200 18.93 -7.37 -83.89
CA LEU A 200 19.14 -6.37 -82.84
C LEU A 200 18.57 -5.06 -83.41
N ARG A 201 17.27 -4.85 -83.19
CA ARG A 201 16.57 -3.60 -83.56
C ARG A 201 16.81 -2.49 -82.55
N ASP A 202 17.39 -2.82 -81.40
CA ASP A 202 17.73 -1.87 -80.37
C ASP A 202 19.23 -1.57 -80.44
N PRO A 203 19.66 -0.29 -80.39
CA PRO A 203 21.07 0.05 -80.34
C PRO A 203 21.68 -0.60 -79.09
N LEU A 204 22.84 -1.24 -79.24
CA LEU A 204 23.63 -1.71 -78.09
C LEU A 204 24.13 -0.48 -77.34
N ILE A 205 23.45 -0.15 -76.25
CA ILE A 205 23.88 0.85 -75.28
C ILE A 205 24.86 0.13 -74.35
N LEU A 206 26.15 0.39 -74.50
CA LEU A 206 27.14 -0.05 -73.53
C LEU A 206 26.90 0.72 -72.22
N PRO A 207 26.70 0.04 -71.09
CA PRO A 207 26.57 0.72 -69.81
C PRO A 207 27.89 1.45 -69.50
N LEU A 208 27.79 2.72 -69.07
CA LEU A 208 28.95 3.47 -68.59
C LEU A 208 29.50 2.81 -67.32
N PRO A 209 30.83 2.66 -67.17
CA PRO A 209 31.44 2.30 -65.90
C PRO A 209 31.05 3.30 -64.80
N GLU A 210 30.86 2.85 -63.57
CA GLU A 210 30.37 3.68 -62.43
C GLU A 210 31.25 4.92 -62.12
N ASP A 211 32.49 4.96 -62.64
CA ASP A 211 33.48 6.03 -62.40
C ASP A 211 33.49 7.17 -63.45
N ALA A 212 32.51 7.23 -64.36
CA ALA A 212 32.52 8.21 -65.46
C ALA A 212 31.92 9.58 -65.07
N PRO A 213 32.55 10.72 -65.44
CA PRO A 213 32.09 12.06 -65.07
C PRO A 213 30.76 12.46 -65.73
N GLU A 214 29.90 13.15 -64.97
CA GLU A 214 28.55 13.56 -65.38
C GLU A 214 28.60 14.47 -66.64
N GLY A 215 27.94 14.01 -67.71
CA GLY A 215 27.87 14.70 -69.00
C GLY A 215 28.39 13.91 -70.20
N THR A 216 28.86 12.67 -70.00
CA THR A 216 29.37 11.82 -71.09
C THR A 216 28.23 11.03 -71.73
N GLU A 217 27.89 11.32 -72.99
CA GLU A 217 26.83 10.59 -73.72
C GLU A 217 27.27 9.16 -74.09
N PRO A 218 26.38 8.16 -73.98
CA PRO A 218 26.70 6.78 -74.33
C PRO A 218 26.94 6.63 -75.84
N LEU A 219 28.06 6.01 -76.20
CA LEU A 219 28.40 5.68 -77.59
C LEU A 219 27.33 4.75 -78.18
N SER A 220 26.60 5.25 -79.19
CA SER A 220 25.60 4.47 -79.92
C SER A 220 26.12 4.15 -81.33
N VAL A 221 26.26 2.86 -81.64
CA VAL A 221 26.58 2.40 -82.99
C VAL A 221 25.27 2.19 -83.74
N THR A 222 25.00 3.03 -84.74
CA THR A 222 23.67 3.16 -85.36
C THR A 222 23.43 2.25 -86.57
N VAL A 223 24.47 1.77 -87.27
CA VAL A 223 24.29 0.82 -88.39
C VAL A 223 25.47 -0.15 -88.47
N VAL A 224 25.28 -1.40 -88.04
CA VAL A 224 26.13 -2.52 -88.44
C VAL A 224 25.35 -3.28 -89.51
N GLY A 225 25.68 -3.02 -90.78
CA GLY A 225 25.06 -3.65 -91.94
C GLY A 225 25.68 -5.02 -92.26
N PRO A 226 24.97 -5.91 -92.99
CA PRO A 226 25.42 -7.29 -93.17
C PRO A 226 26.58 -7.40 -94.17
N ILE A 227 27.66 -8.05 -93.74
CA ILE A 227 28.73 -8.51 -94.64
C ILE A 227 28.29 -9.85 -95.24
N ALA A 228 28.22 -9.94 -96.57
CA ALA A 228 27.83 -11.16 -97.26
C ALA A 228 28.96 -12.21 -97.21
N LEU A 229 28.68 -13.36 -96.60
CA LEU A 229 29.61 -14.48 -96.46
C LEU A 229 29.07 -15.71 -97.19
N SER A 230 29.91 -16.33 -98.02
CA SER A 230 29.64 -17.65 -98.62
C SER A 230 30.29 -18.76 -97.78
N ARG A 231 29.70 -19.97 -97.77
CA ARG A 231 30.25 -21.15 -97.06
C ARG A 231 31.60 -21.62 -97.57
N THR A 232 32.04 -21.15 -98.74
CA THR A 232 33.32 -21.51 -99.38
C THR A 232 34.40 -20.45 -99.19
N ASP A 233 34.11 -19.35 -98.50
CA ASP A 233 35.07 -18.26 -98.32
C ASP A 233 36.12 -18.64 -97.25
N SER A 234 37.41 -18.50 -97.57
CA SER A 234 38.50 -18.70 -96.60
C SER A 234 38.49 -17.59 -95.54
N LEU A 235 38.94 -17.89 -94.32
CA LEU A 235 38.95 -16.93 -93.20
C LEU A 235 39.62 -15.58 -93.57
N GLY A 236 40.71 -15.60 -94.34
CA GLY A 236 41.38 -14.38 -94.79
C GLY A 236 40.58 -13.54 -95.79
N ALA A 237 39.73 -14.16 -96.62
CA ALA A 237 38.84 -13.44 -97.53
C ALA A 237 37.66 -12.79 -96.82
N ILE A 238 37.30 -13.31 -95.64
CA ILE A 238 36.28 -12.72 -94.77
C ILE A 238 36.86 -11.52 -94.03
N GLU A 239 38.09 -11.63 -93.53
CA GLU A 239 38.78 -10.53 -92.84
C GLU A 239 39.03 -9.33 -93.75
N SER A 240 39.41 -9.54 -95.01
CA SER A 240 39.57 -8.44 -95.96
C SER A 240 38.25 -7.76 -96.31
N ARG A 241 37.12 -8.50 -96.38
CA ARG A 241 35.79 -7.90 -96.58
C ARG A 241 35.36 -7.05 -95.38
N ILE A 242 35.68 -7.50 -94.17
CA ILE A 242 35.45 -6.73 -92.94
C ILE A 242 36.26 -5.44 -92.98
N GLU A 243 37.54 -5.52 -93.35
CA GLU A 243 38.41 -4.34 -93.48
C GLU A 243 37.88 -3.35 -94.52
N THR A 244 37.49 -3.81 -95.72
CA THR A 244 36.91 -2.94 -96.75
C THR A 244 35.63 -2.26 -96.27
N TRP A 245 34.77 -2.99 -95.54
CA TRP A 245 33.52 -2.43 -95.02
C TRP A 245 33.77 -1.38 -93.92
N ILE A 246 34.75 -1.61 -93.04
CA ILE A 246 35.14 -0.65 -91.99
C ILE A 246 35.68 0.63 -92.63
N VAL A 247 36.55 0.52 -93.64
CA VAL A 247 37.10 1.69 -94.32
C VAL A 247 36.00 2.50 -95.01
N GLU A 248 35.03 1.84 -95.65
CA GLU A 248 33.92 2.52 -96.34
C GLU A 248 32.95 3.25 -95.38
N ASN A 249 32.69 2.70 -94.19
CA ASN A 249 31.63 3.22 -93.30
C ASN A 249 32.12 4.02 -92.08
N VAL A 250 33.33 3.75 -91.60
CA VAL A 250 33.91 4.40 -90.40
C VAL A 250 34.95 5.46 -90.79
N GLY A 251 35.40 5.48 -92.05
CA GLY A 251 36.23 6.55 -92.63
C GLY A 251 37.66 6.64 -92.08
N SER A 252 38.08 5.70 -91.23
CA SER A 252 39.45 5.61 -90.70
C SER A 252 39.92 4.14 -90.69
N PRO A 253 41.16 3.84 -91.14
CA PRO A 253 41.68 2.48 -91.10
C PRO A 253 41.91 2.08 -89.63
N VAL A 254 41.29 0.97 -89.22
CA VAL A 254 41.45 0.41 -87.88
C VAL A 254 42.59 -0.61 -87.91
N ASP A 255 43.54 -0.47 -86.98
CA ASP A 255 44.65 -1.42 -86.85
C ASP A 255 44.13 -2.83 -86.56
N ILE A 256 44.57 -3.82 -87.36
CA ILE A 256 44.15 -5.21 -87.20
C ILE A 256 44.75 -5.78 -85.90
N PRO A 257 43.95 -6.26 -84.94
CA PRO A 257 44.46 -6.88 -83.72
C PRO A 257 45.20 -8.19 -84.02
N LYS A 258 46.24 -8.51 -83.24
CA LYS A 258 47.02 -9.75 -83.38
C LYS A 258 46.10 -10.98 -83.29
N GLY A 259 45.84 -11.65 -84.41
CA GLY A 259 44.94 -12.79 -84.53
C GLY A 259 43.72 -12.59 -85.44
N GLY A 260 43.49 -11.37 -85.96
CA GLY A 260 42.40 -11.06 -86.87
C GLY A 260 41.08 -10.71 -86.16
N PHE A 261 40.16 -10.04 -86.87
CA PHE A 261 38.90 -9.51 -86.30
C PHE A 261 37.97 -10.60 -85.72
N LEU A 262 38.15 -11.86 -86.14
CA LEU A 262 37.30 -13.00 -85.77
C LEU A 262 37.98 -13.95 -84.77
N SER A 263 39.13 -13.57 -84.20
CA SER A 263 39.83 -14.37 -83.19
C SER A 263 39.19 -14.25 -81.80
N LEU A 264 38.04 -14.90 -81.62
CA LEU A 264 37.57 -15.33 -80.30
C LEU A 264 38.00 -16.77 -79.96
N LEU A 265 38.60 -17.50 -80.92
CA LEU A 265 39.00 -18.90 -80.76
C LEU A 265 40.46 -19.12 -80.34
N GLN A 266 41.29 -18.07 -80.23
CA GLN A 266 42.66 -18.21 -79.71
C GLN A 266 42.84 -17.89 -78.23
N LEU A 267 41.85 -17.27 -77.58
CA LEU A 267 41.86 -17.08 -76.11
C LEU A 267 41.54 -18.37 -75.34
N ALA A 268 40.99 -19.40 -75.99
CA ALA A 268 40.75 -20.71 -75.39
C ALA A 268 41.97 -21.66 -75.44
N LYS A 269 43.14 -21.20 -75.89
CA LYS A 269 44.38 -22.01 -75.93
C LYS A 269 45.47 -21.54 -74.96
N THR A 270 45.14 -20.63 -74.07
CA THR A 270 45.99 -20.21 -72.94
C THR A 270 45.19 -20.16 -71.64
N ILE A 271 44.56 -21.28 -71.27
CA ILE A 271 44.38 -21.79 -69.90
C ILE A 271 44.58 -23.30 -69.96
#